data_AF-A0A2D4K1T4-F1
#
_entry.id   AF-A0A2D4K1T4-F1
#
_cell.length_a   1.000
_cell.length_b   1.000
_cell.length_c   1.000
_cell.angle_alpha   90.00
_cell.angle_beta   90.00
_cell.angle_gamma   90.00
#
_symmetry.space_group_name_H-M   'P 1'
#
loop_
_entity.id
_entity.type
_entity.pdbx_description
1 polymer ?
#
loop_
_entity_poly.entity_id
_entity_poly.type
_entity_poly.pdbx_seq_one_letter_code
_entity_poly.pdbx_strand_id
1 'polypeptide(L)'
;AVGFKLLQEENCDIFQNLSKKQRQMLRKMAIDMVLATDMSKHMNLLADLKTMVETKKVTSLGVLLLDNYSDRIQVLQNIVHCADLSNPTKPLELYRQWTDRIMIEFFHQGDREREKGWR
;
A
#
# COMPACT_ATOMS: atom_id res chain seq x y z
N ALA A 1 -2.10 0.47 -13.34
CA ALA A 1 -2.72 0.32 -14.68
C ALA A 1 -2.93 -1.15 -15.06
N VAL A 2 -1.89 -1.99 -15.00
CA VAL A 2 -1.94 -3.41 -15.41
C VAL A 2 -3.03 -4.22 -14.69
N GLY A 3 -3.10 -4.19 -13.35
CA GLY A 3 -4.08 -4.99 -12.60
C GLY A 3 -5.54 -4.78 -13.02
N PHE A 4 -5.94 -3.53 -13.32
CA PHE A 4 -7.29 -3.24 -13.82
C PHE A 4 -7.49 -3.65 -15.29
N LYS A 5 -6.43 -3.73 -16.08
CA LYS A 5 -6.49 -4.20 -17.48
C LYS A 5 -6.73 -5.70 -17.53
N LEU A 6 -6.11 -6.47 -16.63
CA LEU A 6 -6.29 -7.93 -16.55
C LEU A 6 -7.75 -8.34 -16.30
N LEU A 7 -8.55 -7.49 -15.63
CA LEU A 7 -9.98 -7.74 -15.43
C LEU A 7 -10.81 -7.75 -16.73
N GLN A 8 -10.24 -7.27 -17.84
CA GLN A 8 -10.90 -7.26 -19.15
C GLN A 8 -10.60 -8.52 -19.96
N GLU A 9 -9.72 -9.40 -19.46
CA GLU A 9 -9.44 -10.70 -20.07
C GLU A 9 -10.62 -11.66 -19.87
N GLU A 10 -10.69 -12.68 -20.72
CA GLU A 10 -11.78 -13.64 -20.72
C GLU A 10 -11.91 -14.33 -19.35
N ASN A 11 -13.11 -14.30 -18.77
CA ASN A 11 -13.41 -14.88 -17.45
C ASN A 11 -12.61 -14.29 -16.27
N CYS A 12 -12.03 -13.09 -16.40
CA CYS A 12 -11.22 -12.47 -15.34
C CYS A 12 -11.91 -11.35 -14.55
N ASP A 13 -13.14 -10.94 -14.90
CA ASP A 13 -13.83 -9.86 -14.18
C ASP A 13 -14.42 -10.33 -12.84
N ILE A 14 -13.57 -10.40 -11.81
CA ILE A 14 -13.96 -10.72 -10.44
C ILE A 14 -14.93 -9.69 -9.82
N PHE A 15 -15.16 -8.55 -10.49
CA PHE A 15 -16.06 -7.48 -10.04
C PHE A 15 -17.33 -7.38 -10.90
N GLN A 16 -17.62 -8.37 -11.74
CA GLN A 16 -18.77 -8.36 -12.67
C GLN A 16 -20.13 -8.15 -11.98
N ASN A 17 -20.28 -8.66 -10.75
CA ASN A 17 -21.53 -8.58 -9.98
C ASN A 17 -21.65 -7.30 -9.14
N LEU A 18 -20.66 -6.40 -9.19
CA LEU A 18 -20.73 -5.12 -8.49
C LEU A 18 -21.51 -4.09 -9.32
N SER A 19 -22.35 -3.31 -8.65
CA SER A 19 -23.00 -2.15 -9.29
C SER A 19 -21.95 -1.14 -9.80
N LYS A 20 -22.34 -0.33 -10.79
CA LYS A 20 -21.48 0.73 -11.33
C LYS A 20 -20.89 1.64 -10.24
N LYS A 21 -21.70 2.00 -9.25
CA LYS A 21 -21.28 2.84 -8.10
C LYS A 21 -20.25 2.13 -7.22
N GLN A 22 -20.43 0.84 -6.94
CA GLN A 22 -19.45 0.05 -6.18
C GLN A 22 -18.14 -0.10 -6.93
N ARG A 23 -18.16 -0.36 -8.24
CA ARG A 23 -16.94 -0.46 -9.07
C ARG A 23 -16.16 0.86 -9.11
N GLN A 24 -16.87 1.99 -9.21
CA GLN A 24 -16.25 3.32 -9.14
C GLN A 24 -15.58 3.57 -7.79
N MET A 25 -16.25 3.25 -6.68
CA MET A 25 -15.71 3.42 -5.34
C MET A 25 -14.50 2.51 -5.10
N LEU A 26 -14.61 1.22 -5.45
CA LEU A 26 -13.52 0.24 -5.35
C LEU A 26 -12.30 0.71 -6.14
N ARG A 27 -12.51 1.14 -7.39
CA ARG A 27 -11.42 1.62 -8.24
C ARG A 27 -10.72 2.82 -7.60
N LYS A 28 -11.48 3.78 -7.07
CA LYS A 28 -10.91 4.94 -6.38
C LYS A 28 -10.07 4.51 -5.18
N MET A 29 -10.62 3.70 -4.27
CA MET A 29 -9.91 3.25 -3.07
C MET A 29 -8.65 2.46 -3.41
N ALA A 30 -8.71 1.54 -4.38
CA ALA A 30 -7.56 0.76 -4.81
C ALA A 30 -6.45 1.64 -5.41
N ILE A 31 -6.81 2.65 -6.19
CA ILE A 31 -5.83 3.63 -6.71
C ILE A 31 -5.21 4.43 -5.57
N ASP A 32 -6.05 4.97 -4.67
CA ASP A 32 -5.59 5.75 -3.51
C ASP A 32 -4.61 4.93 -2.64
N MET A 33 -4.87 3.63 -2.41
CA MET A 33 -3.99 2.73 -1.64
C MET A 33 -2.70 2.36 -2.38
N VAL A 34 -2.76 2.00 -3.66
CA VAL A 34 -1.55 1.62 -4.43
C VAL A 34 -0.63 2.82 -4.61
N LEU A 35 -1.16 4.04 -4.81
CA LEU A 35 -0.32 5.24 -4.90
C LEU A 35 0.34 5.60 -3.57
N ALA A 36 -0.23 5.17 -2.44
CA ALA A 36 0.35 5.41 -1.12
C ALA A 36 1.55 4.51 -0.81
N THR A 37 1.80 3.44 -1.58
CA THR A 37 3.00 2.59 -1.39
C THR A 37 4.27 3.21 -2.00
N ASP A 38 4.15 4.36 -2.68
CA ASP A 38 5.31 5.13 -3.13
C ASP A 38 6.09 5.65 -1.92
N MET A 39 7.33 5.17 -1.75
CA MET A 39 8.21 5.56 -0.65
C MET A 39 8.52 7.06 -0.60
N SER A 40 8.38 7.81 -1.69
CA SER A 40 8.48 9.28 -1.68
C SER A 40 7.38 9.95 -0.84
N LYS A 41 6.26 9.26 -0.60
CA LYS A 41 5.12 9.72 0.21
C LYS A 41 5.21 9.34 1.68
N HIS A 42 6.17 8.48 2.06
CA HIS A 42 6.24 7.89 3.40
C HIS A 42 6.18 8.93 4.52
N MET A 43 6.94 10.03 4.42
CA MET A 43 6.97 11.05 5.47
C MET A 43 5.64 11.80 5.62
N ASN A 44 4.92 12.03 4.52
CA ASN A 44 3.60 12.66 4.56
C ASN A 44 2.58 11.72 5.20
N LEU A 45 2.55 10.44 4.77
CA LEU A 45 1.66 9.43 5.37
C LEU A 45 1.89 9.29 6.87
N LEU A 46 3.15 9.29 7.30
CA LEU A 46 3.52 9.21 8.72
C LEU A 46 3.10 10.46 9.50
N ALA A 47 3.27 11.66 8.92
CA ALA A 47 2.83 12.91 9.53
C ALA A 47 1.31 12.93 9.72
N ASP A 48 0.56 12.58 8.67
CA ASP A 48 -0.90 12.52 8.72
C ASP A 48 -1.38 11.48 9.76
N LEU A 49 -0.73 10.31 9.81
CA LEU A 49 -1.05 9.28 10.80
C LEU A 49 -0.78 9.75 12.24
N LYS A 50 0.31 10.49 12.49
CA LYS A 50 0.58 11.08 13.81
C LYS A 50 -0.52 12.05 14.21
N THR A 51 -0.88 12.99 13.33
CA THR A 51 -1.97 13.94 13.56
C THR A 51 -3.30 13.23 13.82
N MET A 52 -3.59 12.14 13.11
CA MET A 52 -4.78 11.32 13.36
C MET A 52 -4.73 10.67 14.74
N VAL A 53 -3.58 10.14 15.18
CA VAL A 53 -3.44 9.54 16.52
C VAL A 53 -3.62 10.57 17.63
N GLU A 54 -3.18 11.81 17.42
CA GLU A 54 -3.35 12.92 18.35
C GLU A 54 -4.81 13.40 18.44
N THR A 55 -5.53 13.37 17.32
CA THR A 55 -6.92 13.87 17.22
C THR A 55 -7.98 12.77 17.30
N LYS A 56 -7.58 11.51 17.51
CA LYS A 56 -8.46 10.35 17.44
C LYS A 56 -9.63 10.45 18.42
N LYS A 57 -10.82 10.12 17.92
CA LYS A 57 -11.99 9.86 18.75
C LYS A 57 -12.16 8.36 18.86
N VAL A 58 -12.38 7.88 20.08
CA VAL A 58 -12.54 6.46 20.38
C VAL A 58 -13.90 6.30 21.06
N THR A 59 -14.65 5.27 20.67
CA THR A 59 -15.90 4.91 21.35
C THR A 59 -15.62 4.41 22.77
N SER A 60 -16.66 4.31 23.59
CA SER A 60 -16.58 3.70 24.92
C SER A 60 -16.06 2.25 24.92
N LEU A 61 -16.11 1.57 23.77
CA LEU A 61 -15.63 0.20 23.57
C LEU A 61 -14.17 0.13 23.05
N GLY A 62 -13.47 1.26 22.93
CA GLY A 62 -12.09 1.27 22.44
C GLY A 62 -11.96 1.24 20.90
N VAL A 63 -13.06 1.38 20.16
CA VAL A 63 -13.06 1.37 18.68
C VAL A 63 -12.83 2.78 18.14
N LEU A 64 -11.91 2.92 17.17
CA LEU A 64 -11.65 4.16 16.44
C LEU A 64 -12.89 4.63 15.67
N LEU A 65 -13.25 5.90 15.82
CA LEU A 65 -14.28 6.56 15.03
C LEU A 65 -13.68 7.21 13.79
N LEU A 66 -14.12 6.76 12.62
CA LEU A 66 -13.68 7.22 11.30
C LEU A 66 -14.92 7.62 10.49
N ASP A 67 -15.39 8.85 10.72
CA ASP A 67 -16.72 9.29 10.30
C ASP A 67 -16.80 9.55 8.79
N ASN A 68 -15.71 10.05 8.21
CA ASN A 68 -15.68 10.47 6.82
C ASN A 68 -14.80 9.55 5.94
N TYR A 69 -14.92 9.70 4.61
CA TYR A 69 -14.11 8.91 3.67
C TYR A 69 -12.62 9.19 3.81
N SER A 70 -12.22 10.43 4.08
CA SER A 70 -10.82 10.86 4.20
C SER A 70 -10.12 10.13 5.34
N ASP A 71 -10.75 10.08 6.51
CA ASP A 71 -10.20 9.39 7.68
C ASP A 71 -10.03 7.89 7.38
N ARG A 72 -11.06 7.27 6.77
CA ARG A 72 -11.02 5.84 6.43
C ARG A 72 -9.96 5.51 5.40
N ILE A 73 -9.85 6.31 4.32
CA ILE A 73 -8.86 6.03 3.27
C ILE A 73 -7.43 6.26 3.76
N GLN A 74 -7.21 7.27 4.61
CA GLN A 74 -5.90 7.53 5.22
C GLN A 74 -5.45 6.35 6.11
N VAL A 75 -6.35 5.76 6.90
CA VAL A 75 -6.06 4.55 7.67
C VAL A 75 -5.74 3.38 6.75
N LEU A 76 -6.55 3.13 5.72
CA LEU A 76 -6.33 2.03 4.78
C LEU A 76 -5.01 2.17 4.01
N GLN A 77 -4.64 3.37 3.58
CA GLN A 77 -3.35 3.67 2.97
C GLN A 77 -2.19 3.32 3.91
N ASN A 78 -2.26 3.74 5.18
CA ASN A 78 -1.25 3.40 6.17
C ASN A 78 -1.20 1.90 6.49
N ILE A 79 -2.33 1.19 6.52
CA ILE A 79 -2.36 -0.27 6.71
C ILE A 79 -1.60 -0.98 5.58
N VAL A 80 -1.88 -0.62 4.32
CA VAL A 80 -1.18 -1.21 3.17
C VAL A 80 0.30 -0.84 3.19
N HIS A 81 0.65 0.40 3.51
CA HIS A 81 2.04 0.86 3.62
C HIS A 81 2.81 0.13 4.72
N CYS A 82 2.20 -0.06 5.89
CA CYS A 82 2.78 -0.85 6.97
C CYS A 82 2.94 -2.32 6.58
N ALA A 83 2.00 -2.89 5.81
CA ALA A 83 2.14 -4.24 5.30
C ALA A 83 3.33 -4.38 4.34
N ASP A 84 3.54 -3.39 3.47
CA ASP A 84 4.68 -3.35 2.54
C ASP A 84 6.02 -3.24 3.28
N LEU A 85 6.08 -2.44 4.34
CA LEU A 85 7.26 -2.28 5.21
C LEU A 85 7.37 -3.33 6.33
N SER A 86 6.57 -4.40 6.30
CA SER A 86 6.45 -5.32 7.43
C SER A 86 7.58 -6.36 7.55
N ASN A 87 8.51 -6.46 6.59
CA ASN A 87 9.53 -7.51 6.60
C ASN A 87 10.34 -7.55 7.92
N PRO A 88 10.84 -6.41 8.47
CA PRO A 88 11.60 -6.42 9.72
C PRO A 88 10.76 -6.72 10.98
N THR A 89 9.43 -6.77 10.88
CA THR A 89 8.54 -7.07 12.02
C THR A 89 8.20 -8.57 12.11
N LYS A 90 8.62 -9.37 11.14
CA LYS A 90 8.41 -10.83 11.10
C LYS A 90 9.49 -11.56 11.92
N PRO A 91 9.27 -12.86 12.28
CA PRO A 91 10.31 -13.70 12.87
C PRO A 91 11.62 -13.62 12.07
N LEU A 92 12.75 -13.64 12.78
CA LEU A 92 14.07 -13.37 12.22
C LEU A 92 14.41 -14.23 10.98
N GLU A 93 13.98 -15.50 10.99
CA GLU A 93 14.18 -16.41 9.86
C GLU A 93 13.52 -15.90 8.57
N LEU A 94 12.29 -15.39 8.67
CA LEU A 94 11.58 -14.80 7.54
C LEU A 94 12.17 -13.45 7.14
N TYR A 95 12.48 -12.60 8.12
CA TYR A 95 13.09 -11.30 7.85
C TYR A 95 14.39 -11.45 7.04
N ARG A 96 15.28 -12.38 7.42
CA ARG A 96 16.53 -12.64 6.68
C ARG A 96 16.29 -13.02 5.22
N GLN A 97 15.33 -13.90 4.94
CA GLN A 97 15.00 -14.27 3.56
C GLN A 97 14.53 -13.07 2.73
N TRP A 98 13.76 -12.15 3.32
CA TRP A 98 13.34 -10.92 2.65
C TRP A 98 14.50 -9.94 2.44
N THR A 99 15.41 -9.82 3.41
CA THR A 99 16.64 -9.03 3.28
C THR A 99 17.51 -9.55 2.14
N ASP A 100 17.73 -10.86 2.05
CA ASP A 100 18.54 -11.44 0.97
C ASP A 100 17.93 -11.15 -0.41
N ARG A 101 16.60 -11.29 -0.54
CA ARG A 101 15.88 -11.01 -1.79
C ARG A 101 15.99 -9.55 -2.22
N ILE A 102 15.77 -8.60 -1.32
CA ILE A 102 15.85 -7.17 -1.67
C ILE A 102 17.28 -6.75 -2.00
N MET A 103 18.28 -7.31 -1.31
CA MET A 103 19.69 -7.05 -1.62
C MET A 103 20.09 -7.59 -3.00
N ILE A 104 19.65 -8.81 -3.36
CA ILE A 104 19.87 -9.36 -4.70
C ILE A 104 19.25 -8.45 -5.77
N GLU A 105 18.03 -7.96 -5.56
CA GLU A 105 17.39 -7.03 -6.49
C GLU A 105 18.17 -5.72 -6.64
N PHE A 106 18.65 -5.14 -5.54
CA PHE A 106 19.47 -3.93 -5.56
C PHE A 106 20.80 -4.12 -6.27
N PHE A 107 21.46 -5.27 -6.09
CA PHE A 107 22.69 -5.58 -6.82
C PHE A 107 22.46 -5.73 -8.31
N HIS A 108 21.38 -6.42 -8.72
CA HIS A 108 21.01 -6.49 -10.14
C HIS A 108 20.68 -5.12 -10.74
N GLN A 109 20.06 -4.21 -9.97
CA GLN A 109 19.89 -2.83 -10.42
C GLN A 109 21.24 -2.15 -10.63
N GLY A 110 22.16 -2.26 -9.67
CA GLY A 110 23.51 -1.69 -9.77
C GLY A 110 24.31 -2.22 -10.96
N ASP A 111 24.19 -3.51 -11.27
CA ASP A 111 24.82 -4.11 -12.46
C ASP A 111 24.27 -3.51 -13.77
N ARG A 112 22.94 -3.33 -13.86
CA ARG A 112 22.30 -2.68 -15.02
C ARG A 112 22.65 -1.20 -15.14
N GLU A 113 22.86 -0.51 -14.03
CA GLU A 113 23.33 0.89 -14.00
C GLU A 113 24.76 0.99 -14.54
N ARG A 114 25.65 0.07 -14.14
CA ARG A 114 27.03 -0.03 -14.63
C ARG A 114 27.10 -0.32 -16.13
N GLU A 115 26.29 -1.26 -16.63
CA GLU A 115 26.20 -1.57 -18.07
C GLU A 115 25.77 -0.37 -18.92
N LYS A 116 24.99 0.55 -18.33
CA LYS A 116 24.53 1.79 -18.97
C LYS A 116 25.48 2.98 -18.75
N GLY A 117 26.58 2.79 -18.02
CA GLY A 117 27.55 3.85 -17.70
C GLY A 117 27.02 4.90 -16.73
N TRP A 118 26.03 4.58 -15.89
CA TRP A 118 25.52 5.50 -14.87
C TRP A 118 26.38 5.52 -13.60
N ARG A 119 27.18 4.47 -13.38
CA ARG A 119 28.17 4.31 -12.30
C ARG A 119 29.36 3.48 -12.76
#